data_AF-E6MM67-F1
#
_entry.id   AF-E6MM67-F1
#
_cell.length_a   1.000
_cell.length_b   1.000
_cell.length_c   1.000
_cell.angle_alpha   90.00
_cell.angle_beta   90.00
_cell.angle_gamma   90.00
#
_symmetry.space_group_name_H-M   'P 1'
#
loop_
_entity.id
_entity.type
_entity.pdbx_description
1 polymer ?
#
loop_
_entity_poly.entity_id
_entity_poly.type
_entity_poly.pdbx_seq_one_letter_code
_entity_poly.pdbx_strand_id
1 'polypeptide(L)'
;MWLIEQFYKWKINRLCRQMYSTGKNIYLTVPFSVSAPELISIGDYSKILGGFTFIGTKGKLRIGNYTEISTDFTVVTDNHTPTVGIPYTFTGSLHINDKSQDIEVSDDCWIGTRVTLLPGSNIGRGSVIGACSLVNKPFPPYAVIAGIPAKIIGVKFDKAQILAHEQAVYPPSKRLSMSDLDNLFNTYYHGMKVLGTASISDVDKRKYESKLQEIGISPKKIIDE
;
A
#
# COMPACT_ATOMS: atom_id res chain seq x y z
N MET A 1 1.22 -10.92 -30.82
CA MET A 1 1.36 -9.83 -29.82
C MET A 1 0.00 -9.28 -29.41
N TRP A 2 -0.85 -8.80 -30.34
CA TRP A 2 -2.19 -8.28 -30.04
C TRP A 2 -3.09 -9.20 -29.20
N LEU A 3 -3.22 -10.48 -29.56
CA LEU A 3 -4.05 -11.44 -28.79
C LEU A 3 -3.61 -11.62 -27.34
N ILE A 4 -2.30 -11.53 -27.08
CA ILE A 4 -1.73 -11.65 -25.72
C ILE A 4 -2.11 -10.41 -24.90
N GLU A 5 -2.01 -9.21 -25.49
CA GLU A 5 -2.43 -7.97 -24.84
C GLU A 5 -3.93 -7.97 -24.52
N GLN A 6 -4.76 -8.44 -25.46
CA GLN A 6 -6.20 -8.58 -25.21
C GLN A 6 -6.48 -9.58 -24.09
N PHE A 7 -5.75 -10.69 -24.04
CA PHE A 7 -5.88 -11.67 -22.96
C PHE A 7 -5.47 -11.09 -21.60
N TYR A 8 -4.40 -10.30 -21.52
CA TYR A 8 -3.99 -9.63 -20.29
C TYR A 8 -5.00 -8.58 -19.84
N LYS A 9 -5.51 -7.76 -20.76
CA LYS A 9 -6.60 -6.81 -20.48
C LYS A 9 -7.84 -7.53 -19.96
N TRP A 10 -8.23 -8.64 -20.60
CA TRP A 10 -9.36 -9.45 -20.14
C TRP A 10 -9.15 -10.00 -18.73
N LYS A 11 -7.96 -10.55 -18.43
CA LYS A 11 -7.61 -11.05 -17.09
C LYS A 11 -7.72 -9.96 -16.03
N ILE A 12 -7.12 -8.79 -16.28
CA ILE A 12 -7.15 -7.65 -15.36
C ILE A 12 -8.60 -7.19 -15.15
N ASN A 13 -9.36 -6.98 -16.23
CA ASN A 13 -10.75 -6.55 -16.14
C ASN A 13 -11.63 -7.56 -15.39
N ARG A 14 -11.40 -8.87 -15.59
CA ARG A 14 -12.09 -9.92 -14.85
C ARG A 14 -11.79 -9.82 -13.36
N LEU A 15 -10.51 -9.71 -12.98
CA LEU A 15 -10.12 -9.57 -11.58
C LEU A 15 -10.75 -8.32 -10.94
N CYS A 16 -10.66 -7.16 -11.58
CA CYS A 16 -11.22 -5.91 -11.07
C CYS A 16 -12.73 -6.01 -10.81
N ARG A 17 -13.49 -6.70 -11.66
CA ARG A 17 -14.94 -6.91 -11.47
C ARG A 17 -15.29 -7.81 -10.29
N GLN A 18 -14.34 -8.64 -9.84
CA GLN A 18 -14.53 -9.53 -8.70
C GLN A 18 -14.08 -8.88 -7.38
N MET A 19 -13.30 -7.80 -7.45
CA MET A 19 -12.86 -7.06 -6.26
C MET A 19 -14.03 -6.38 -5.55
N TYR A 20 -13.90 -6.19 -4.23
CA TYR A 20 -14.89 -5.46 -3.44
C TYR A 20 -15.11 -4.04 -4.01
N SER A 21 -14.01 -3.37 -4.34
CA SER A 21 -14.03 -2.07 -5.00
C SER A 21 -12.74 -1.78 -5.74
N THR A 22 -12.85 -1.07 -6.85
CA THR A 22 -11.71 -0.54 -7.61
C THR A 22 -11.92 0.94 -7.88
N GLY A 23 -10.91 1.75 -7.59
CA GLY A 23 -10.90 3.17 -7.88
C GLY A 23 -10.76 3.51 -9.36
N LYS A 24 -10.76 4.80 -9.64
CA LYS A 24 -10.48 5.37 -10.96
C LYS A 24 -9.02 5.16 -11.33
N ASN A 25 -8.74 4.88 -12.60
CA ASN A 25 -7.38 4.83 -13.14
C ASN A 25 -6.40 3.92 -12.38
N ILE A 26 -6.88 2.82 -11.82
CA ILE A 26 -5.98 1.80 -11.27
C ILE A 26 -5.15 1.16 -12.39
N TYR A 27 -3.91 0.80 -12.07
CA TYR A 27 -3.03 0.11 -13.00
C TYR A 27 -2.54 -1.20 -12.39
N LEU A 28 -3.01 -2.32 -12.95
CA LEU A 28 -2.59 -3.66 -12.58
C LEU A 28 -1.88 -4.31 -13.76
N THR A 29 -0.84 -5.08 -13.49
CA THR A 29 -0.17 -5.88 -14.52
C THR A 29 -0.12 -7.35 -14.13
N VAL A 30 -0.10 -8.20 -15.16
CA VAL A 30 0.03 -9.64 -15.00
C VAL A 30 1.50 -10.04 -14.81
N PRO A 31 1.81 -11.21 -14.22
CA PRO A 31 0.88 -12.17 -13.63
C PRO A 31 0.36 -11.71 -12.25
N PHE A 32 -0.73 -12.32 -11.80
CA PHE A 32 -1.20 -12.22 -10.41
C PHE A 32 -1.82 -13.55 -9.98
N SER A 33 -1.86 -13.80 -8.66
CA SER A 33 -2.49 -14.95 -8.03
C SER A 33 -3.33 -14.48 -6.84
N VAL A 34 -4.66 -14.59 -6.92
CA VAL A 34 -5.58 -14.01 -5.94
C VAL A 34 -6.61 -15.06 -5.54
N SER A 35 -6.63 -15.44 -4.25
CA SER A 35 -7.54 -16.48 -3.73
C SER A 35 -8.99 -16.02 -3.58
N ALA A 36 -9.22 -14.81 -3.05
CA ALA A 36 -10.53 -14.24 -2.73
C ALA A 36 -10.56 -12.76 -3.13
N PRO A 37 -10.76 -12.44 -4.42
CA PRO A 37 -10.73 -11.06 -4.92
C PRO A 37 -11.74 -10.14 -4.24
N GLU A 38 -12.90 -10.65 -3.82
CA GLU A 38 -13.97 -9.94 -3.13
C GLU A 38 -13.57 -9.37 -1.75
N LEU A 39 -12.38 -9.71 -1.26
CA LEU A 39 -11.79 -9.16 -0.02
C LEU A 39 -10.84 -7.98 -0.29
N ILE A 40 -10.66 -7.59 -1.55
CA ILE A 40 -9.68 -6.58 -1.97
C ILE A 40 -10.38 -5.30 -2.40
N SER A 41 -9.91 -4.18 -1.87
CA SER A 41 -10.21 -2.82 -2.32
C SER A 41 -8.95 -2.11 -2.78
N ILE A 42 -9.01 -1.43 -3.92
CA ILE A 42 -7.92 -0.59 -4.43
C ILE A 42 -8.45 0.82 -4.69
N GLY A 43 -7.79 1.83 -4.14
CA GLY A 43 -8.12 3.25 -4.31
C GLY A 43 -7.76 3.84 -5.67
N ASP A 44 -8.14 5.09 -5.88
CA ASP A 44 -7.95 5.85 -7.10
C ASP A 44 -6.45 6.05 -7.39
N TYR A 45 -6.07 5.97 -8.67
CA TYR A 45 -4.72 6.22 -9.17
C TYR A 45 -3.62 5.35 -8.56
N SER A 46 -4.00 4.20 -7.99
CA SER A 46 -3.05 3.25 -7.41
C SER A 46 -2.57 2.22 -8.43
N LYS A 47 -1.34 1.77 -8.23
CA LYS A 47 -0.62 0.88 -9.14
C LYS A 47 -0.11 -0.35 -8.41
N ILE A 48 -0.28 -1.52 -9.01
CA ILE A 48 0.37 -2.76 -8.60
C ILE A 48 1.01 -3.44 -9.81
N LEU A 49 2.34 -3.57 -9.76
CA LEU A 49 3.09 -4.27 -10.80
C LEU A 49 2.96 -5.81 -10.68
N GLY A 50 3.40 -6.51 -11.72
CA GLY A 50 3.20 -7.95 -11.87
C GLY A 50 3.85 -8.77 -10.75
N GLY A 51 3.31 -9.95 -10.51
CA GLY A 51 3.68 -10.82 -9.39
C GLY A 51 2.82 -10.60 -8.14
N PHE A 52 1.73 -9.84 -8.22
CA PHE A 52 0.82 -9.64 -7.10
C PHE A 52 0.19 -10.96 -6.64
N THR A 53 0.41 -11.32 -5.38
CA THR A 53 -0.14 -12.51 -4.74
C THR A 53 -0.98 -12.13 -3.52
N PHE A 54 -2.22 -12.58 -3.47
CA PHE A 54 -3.11 -12.44 -2.32
C PHE A 54 -3.59 -13.81 -1.84
N ILE A 55 -3.32 -14.10 -0.57
CA ILE A 55 -3.67 -15.34 0.11
C ILE A 55 -4.52 -14.99 1.33
N GLY A 56 -5.80 -15.30 1.23
CA GLY A 56 -6.77 -15.04 2.28
C GLY A 56 -8.14 -15.64 1.99
N THR A 57 -8.89 -15.84 3.06
CA THR A 57 -10.26 -16.40 3.07
C THR A 57 -11.24 -15.49 3.80
N LYS A 58 -10.76 -14.66 4.74
CA LYS A 58 -11.61 -13.76 5.54
C LYS A 58 -11.05 -12.35 5.67
N GLY A 59 -9.76 -12.21 5.95
CA GLY A 59 -9.14 -10.90 6.17
C GLY A 59 -9.03 -10.09 4.88
N LYS A 60 -9.35 -8.79 4.98
CA LYS A 60 -9.42 -7.87 3.84
C LYS A 60 -8.07 -7.22 3.54
N LEU A 61 -7.85 -6.90 2.27
CA LEU A 61 -6.78 -6.00 1.84
C LEU A 61 -7.40 -4.70 1.33
N ARG A 62 -7.04 -3.58 1.95
CA ARG A 62 -7.44 -2.24 1.50
C ARG A 62 -6.20 -1.47 1.10
N ILE A 63 -6.12 -1.07 -0.15
CA ILE A 63 -5.05 -0.21 -0.67
C ILE A 63 -5.68 1.15 -0.95
N GLY A 64 -5.08 2.19 -0.39
CA GLY A 64 -5.52 3.58 -0.53
C GLY A 64 -5.26 4.16 -1.92
N ASN A 65 -5.47 5.46 -2.03
CA ASN A 65 -5.26 6.23 -3.25
C ASN A 65 -3.77 6.51 -3.49
N TYR A 66 -3.41 6.80 -4.74
CA TYR A 66 -2.06 7.26 -5.13
C TYR A 66 -0.92 6.35 -4.63
N THR A 67 -1.20 5.07 -4.43
CA THR A 67 -0.25 4.11 -3.86
C THR A 67 0.41 3.32 -4.96
N GLU A 68 1.75 3.24 -4.94
CA GLU A 68 2.53 2.51 -5.93
C GLU A 68 3.20 1.29 -5.31
N ILE A 69 2.89 0.12 -5.87
CA ILE A 69 3.39 -1.17 -5.42
C ILE A 69 4.16 -1.81 -6.57
N SER A 70 5.43 -2.12 -6.29
CA SER A 70 6.32 -2.75 -7.24
C SER A 70 6.02 -4.25 -7.42
N THR A 71 6.88 -4.96 -8.14
CA THR A 71 6.67 -6.35 -8.52
C THR A 71 6.78 -7.34 -7.36
N ASP A 72 6.19 -8.52 -7.53
CA ASP A 72 6.27 -9.66 -6.60
C ASP A 72 5.75 -9.35 -5.19
N PHE A 73 4.74 -8.49 -5.08
CA PHE A 73 4.09 -8.13 -3.81
C PHE A 73 3.20 -9.27 -3.30
N THR A 74 3.43 -9.72 -2.07
CA THR A 74 2.66 -10.81 -1.44
C THR A 74 1.89 -10.30 -0.23
N VAL A 75 0.62 -10.66 -0.14
CA VAL A 75 -0.25 -10.34 0.99
C VAL A 75 -0.86 -11.62 1.52
N VAL A 76 -0.72 -11.84 2.82
CA VAL A 76 -1.31 -12.96 3.55
C VAL A 76 -2.14 -12.41 4.70
N THR A 77 -3.46 -12.62 4.68
CA THR A 77 -4.39 -12.11 5.71
C THR A 77 -4.81 -13.15 6.74
N ASP A 78 -4.48 -14.42 6.49
CA ASP A 78 -4.79 -15.55 7.38
C ASP A 78 -3.51 -16.21 7.92
N ASN A 79 -3.57 -16.74 9.14
CA ASN A 79 -2.49 -17.55 9.70
C ASN A 79 -3.04 -18.80 10.37
N HIS A 80 -2.48 -19.96 10.01
CA HIS A 80 -2.86 -21.21 10.64
C HIS A 80 -2.34 -21.29 12.08
N THR A 81 -3.21 -21.63 13.02
CA THR A 81 -2.82 -21.72 14.43
C THR A 81 -2.43 -23.16 14.79
N PRO A 82 -1.17 -23.40 15.20
CA PRO A 82 -0.75 -24.70 15.68
C PRO A 82 -1.60 -25.09 16.90
N THR A 83 -2.27 -26.24 16.83
CA THR A 83 -3.17 -26.70 17.88
C THR A 83 -2.67 -28.03 18.43
N VAL A 84 -2.42 -28.10 19.73
CA VAL A 84 -1.91 -29.29 20.40
C VAL A 84 -2.83 -30.49 20.10
N GLY A 85 -2.25 -31.58 19.61
CA GLY A 85 -2.97 -32.80 19.26
C GLY A 85 -3.55 -32.85 17.84
N ILE A 86 -3.41 -31.79 17.05
CA ILE A 86 -3.98 -31.72 15.69
C ILE A 86 -2.86 -31.46 14.66
N PRO A 87 -2.59 -32.40 13.74
CA PRO A 87 -1.66 -32.18 12.64
C PRO A 87 -2.06 -31.00 11.73
N TYR A 88 -1.08 -30.28 11.17
CA TYR A 88 -1.33 -29.07 10.38
C TYR A 88 -2.25 -29.28 9.16
N THR A 89 -2.22 -30.46 8.54
CA THR A 89 -3.12 -30.75 7.41
C THR A 89 -4.59 -30.60 7.81
N PHE A 90 -4.94 -30.92 9.05
CA PHE A 90 -6.28 -30.79 9.59
C PHE A 90 -6.52 -29.40 10.16
N THR A 91 -5.54 -28.78 10.84
CA THR A 91 -5.73 -27.39 11.29
C THR A 91 -5.97 -26.45 10.11
N GLY A 92 -5.23 -26.63 9.01
CA GLY A 92 -5.35 -25.79 7.82
C GLY A 92 -6.60 -26.06 6.99
N SER A 93 -6.93 -27.33 6.72
CA SER A 93 -8.13 -27.67 5.94
C SER A 93 -9.45 -27.38 6.67
N LEU A 94 -9.46 -27.44 8.01
CA LEU A 94 -10.63 -27.18 8.83
C LEU A 94 -10.61 -25.78 9.47
N HIS A 95 -9.56 -24.98 9.21
CA HIS A 95 -9.35 -23.65 9.79
C HIS A 95 -9.46 -23.62 11.33
N ILE A 96 -8.86 -24.61 12.00
CA ILE A 96 -8.96 -24.77 13.46
C ILE A 96 -8.11 -23.69 14.15
N ASN A 97 -8.77 -22.85 14.95
CA ASN A 97 -8.17 -21.75 15.71
C ASN A 97 -7.46 -20.69 14.86
N ASP A 98 -7.61 -20.72 13.53
CA ASP A 98 -6.97 -19.79 12.62
C ASP A 98 -7.31 -18.34 12.97
N LYS A 99 -6.32 -17.45 12.76
CA LYS A 99 -6.49 -16.02 12.95
C LYS A 99 -6.38 -15.32 11.61
N SER A 100 -7.39 -14.52 11.31
CA SER A 100 -7.42 -13.63 10.16
C SER A 100 -7.39 -12.19 10.66
N GLN A 101 -6.61 -11.34 10.00
CA GLN A 101 -6.62 -9.91 10.27
C GLN A 101 -6.57 -9.14 8.96
N ASP A 102 -7.32 -8.05 8.92
CA ASP A 102 -7.27 -7.11 7.80
C ASP A 102 -5.88 -6.47 7.70
N ILE A 103 -5.55 -6.07 6.47
CA ILE A 103 -4.34 -5.32 6.13
C ILE A 103 -4.78 -4.07 5.39
N GLU A 104 -4.41 -2.93 5.93
CA GLU A 104 -4.64 -1.63 5.31
C GLU A 104 -3.32 -1.01 4.88
N VAL A 105 -3.23 -0.62 3.61
CA VAL A 105 -2.18 0.25 3.08
C VAL A 105 -2.86 1.58 2.80
N SER A 106 -2.59 2.60 3.60
CA SER A 106 -3.18 3.93 3.41
C SER A 106 -2.62 4.65 2.16
N ASP A 107 -3.15 5.83 1.87
CA ASP A 107 -2.82 6.62 0.69
C ASP A 107 -1.32 6.98 0.56
N ASP A 108 -0.86 7.27 -0.67
CA ASP A 108 0.48 7.76 -0.99
C ASP A 108 1.64 6.86 -0.49
N CYS A 109 1.40 5.55 -0.37
CA CYS A 109 2.44 4.62 0.00
C CYS A 109 3.28 4.21 -1.21
N TRP A 110 4.57 3.93 -0.96
CA TRP A 110 5.45 3.27 -1.93
C TRP A 110 5.94 1.94 -1.37
N ILE A 111 5.66 0.85 -2.08
CA ILE A 111 6.03 -0.50 -1.67
C ILE A 111 7.02 -1.10 -2.69
N GLY A 112 8.21 -1.41 -2.21
CA GLY A 112 9.29 -1.99 -3.00
C GLY A 112 9.00 -3.42 -3.47
N THR A 113 9.84 -3.92 -4.37
CA THR A 113 9.73 -5.26 -4.94
C THR A 113 9.87 -6.35 -3.86
N ARG A 114 9.12 -7.46 -3.98
CA ARG A 114 9.20 -8.63 -3.09
C ARG A 114 8.89 -8.33 -1.61
N VAL A 115 8.02 -7.35 -1.35
CA VAL A 115 7.49 -7.12 -0.01
C VAL A 115 6.40 -8.15 0.29
N THR A 116 6.42 -8.66 1.52
CA THR A 116 5.37 -9.51 2.07
C THR A 116 4.69 -8.83 3.25
N LEU A 117 3.36 -8.68 3.20
CA LEU A 117 2.53 -8.23 4.32
C LEU A 117 1.84 -9.44 4.98
N LEU A 118 2.00 -9.57 6.29
CA LEU A 118 1.34 -10.59 7.12
C LEU A 118 0.13 -10.00 7.88
N PRO A 119 -0.73 -10.83 8.50
CA PRO A 119 -1.98 -10.36 9.10
C PRO A 119 -1.76 -9.23 10.11
N GLY A 120 -2.53 -8.13 9.99
CA GLY A 120 -2.44 -6.95 10.86
C GLY A 120 -1.35 -5.93 10.49
N SER A 121 -0.74 -6.06 9.31
CA SER A 121 0.30 -5.16 8.80
C SER A 121 -0.26 -3.84 8.24
N ASN A 122 -0.85 -2.99 9.10
CA ASN A 122 -1.40 -1.71 8.65
C ASN A 122 -0.30 -0.67 8.41
N ILE A 123 -0.25 -0.11 7.21
CA ILE A 123 0.76 0.85 6.75
C ILE A 123 0.15 2.23 6.70
N GLY A 124 0.63 3.13 7.57
CA GLY A 124 0.18 4.52 7.59
C GLY A 124 0.52 5.28 6.30
N ARG A 125 -0.27 6.30 5.99
CA ARG A 125 -0.18 7.07 4.75
C ARG A 125 1.22 7.64 4.49
N GLY A 126 1.59 7.79 3.24
CA GLY A 126 2.88 8.35 2.85
C GLY A 126 4.09 7.45 3.18
N SER A 127 3.90 6.23 3.69
CA SER A 127 5.01 5.38 4.11
C SER A 127 5.73 4.73 2.93
N VAL A 128 6.99 4.38 3.15
CA VAL A 128 7.85 3.68 2.19
C VAL A 128 8.29 2.35 2.77
N ILE A 129 8.11 1.27 2.01
CA ILE A 129 8.57 -0.07 2.36
C ILE A 129 9.69 -0.47 1.41
N GLY A 130 10.89 -0.67 1.95
CA GLY A 130 12.05 -1.14 1.19
C GLY A 130 11.82 -2.54 0.61
N ALA A 131 12.48 -2.83 -0.51
CA ALA A 131 12.38 -4.13 -1.18
C ALA A 131 12.73 -5.31 -0.25
N CYS A 132 12.15 -6.48 -0.53
CA CYS A 132 12.37 -7.74 0.20
C CYS A 132 12.01 -7.69 1.71
N SER A 133 11.14 -6.77 2.12
CA SER A 133 10.75 -6.63 3.54
C SER A 133 9.58 -7.53 3.92
N LEU A 134 9.59 -8.03 5.16
CA LEU A 134 8.48 -8.76 5.77
C LEU A 134 7.83 -7.90 6.85
N VAL A 135 6.60 -7.47 6.62
CA VAL A 135 5.83 -6.67 7.57
C VAL A 135 4.87 -7.57 8.31
N ASN A 136 4.82 -7.44 9.64
CA ASN A 136 3.99 -8.27 10.51
C ASN A 136 3.34 -7.49 11.66
N LYS A 137 3.28 -6.17 11.54
CA LYS A 137 2.73 -5.25 12.55
C LYS A 137 2.42 -3.89 11.90
N PRO A 138 1.61 -3.04 12.55
CA PRO A 138 1.33 -1.71 12.01
C PRO A 138 2.55 -0.79 12.04
N PHE A 139 2.60 0.16 11.11
CA PHE A 139 3.59 1.22 11.02
C PHE A 139 2.95 2.60 10.87
N PRO A 140 3.49 3.63 11.54
CA PRO A 140 2.95 5.00 11.52
C PRO A 140 3.06 5.69 10.14
N PRO A 141 2.26 6.74 9.88
CA PRO A 141 2.37 7.58 8.68
C PRO A 141 3.79 8.11 8.43
N TYR A 142 4.19 8.17 7.15
CA TYR A 142 5.50 8.65 6.69
C TYR A 142 6.71 7.83 7.16
N ALA A 143 6.50 6.62 7.69
CA ALA A 143 7.60 5.75 8.08
C ALA A 143 8.35 5.26 6.83
N VAL A 144 9.68 5.20 6.92
CA VAL A 144 10.47 4.41 5.97
C VAL A 144 10.91 3.14 6.68
N ILE A 145 10.44 1.99 6.20
CA ILE A 145 10.64 0.69 6.85
C ILE A 145 11.37 -0.28 5.92
N ALA A 146 12.20 -1.15 6.48
CA ALA A 146 12.84 -2.22 5.73
C ALA A 146 13.23 -3.41 6.62
N GLY A 147 13.43 -4.58 6.00
CA GLY A 147 14.02 -5.76 6.62
C GLY A 147 13.02 -6.88 6.97
N ILE A 148 13.53 -7.94 7.62
CA ILE A 148 12.78 -9.14 8.03
C ILE A 148 13.10 -9.45 9.51
N PRO A 149 12.18 -9.21 10.46
CA PRO A 149 10.98 -8.40 10.30
C PRO A 149 11.32 -6.92 10.03
N ALA A 150 10.41 -6.22 9.35
CA ALA A 150 10.60 -4.82 9.00
C ALA A 150 10.75 -3.94 10.26
N LYS A 151 11.60 -2.93 10.18
CA LYS A 151 11.80 -1.90 11.22
C LYS A 151 11.82 -0.52 10.58
N ILE A 152 11.49 0.50 11.35
CA ILE A 152 11.66 1.89 10.94
C ILE A 152 13.16 2.15 10.82
N ILE A 153 13.60 2.58 9.63
CA ILE A 153 14.98 2.94 9.31
C ILE A 153 15.14 4.44 9.02
N GLY A 154 14.03 5.16 8.92
CA GLY A 154 13.98 6.59 8.66
C GLY A 154 12.56 7.11 8.63
N VAL A 155 12.43 8.40 8.36
CA VAL A 155 11.16 9.08 8.09
C VAL A 155 11.22 9.68 6.68
N LYS A 156 10.11 9.64 5.94
CA LYS A 156 10.06 10.14 4.55
C LYS A 156 10.41 11.62 4.53
N PHE A 157 9.86 12.40 5.46
CA PHE A 157 9.93 13.85 5.50
C PHE A 157 10.08 14.36 6.93
N ASP A 158 10.62 15.56 7.13
CA ASP A 158 10.53 16.26 8.41
C ASP A 158 9.12 16.83 8.65
N LYS A 159 8.85 17.37 9.85
CA LYS A 159 7.52 17.88 10.22
C LYS A 159 7.02 18.98 9.27
N ALA A 160 7.89 19.91 8.86
CA ALA A 160 7.48 21.02 7.99
C ALA A 160 7.17 20.52 6.57
N GLN A 161 7.98 19.58 6.08
CA GLN A 161 7.76 18.91 4.80
C GLN A 161 6.47 18.07 4.81
N ILE A 162 6.17 17.36 5.90
CA ILE A 162 4.90 16.63 6.03
C ILE A 162 3.71 17.58 5.98
N LEU A 163 3.74 18.71 6.71
CA LEU A 163 2.65 19.69 6.65
C LEU A 163 2.43 20.23 5.23
N ALA A 164 3.51 20.56 4.50
CA ALA A 164 3.42 21.02 3.13
C ALA A 164 2.84 19.94 2.20
N HIS A 165 3.25 18.68 2.37
CA HIS A 165 2.72 17.55 1.61
C HIS A 165 1.23 17.32 1.91
N GLU A 166 0.84 17.28 3.19
CA GLU A 166 -0.55 17.12 3.61
C GLU A 166 -1.47 18.21 3.03
N GLN A 167 -0.97 19.44 2.93
CA GLN A 167 -1.70 20.54 2.29
C GLN A 167 -1.89 20.33 0.79
N ALA A 168 -0.91 19.72 0.13
CA ALA A 168 -0.91 19.49 -1.31
C ALA A 168 -1.76 18.27 -1.73
N VAL A 169 -1.91 17.27 -0.86
CA VAL A 169 -2.51 15.97 -1.24
C VAL A 169 -3.76 15.58 -0.47
N TYR A 170 -4.11 16.25 0.64
CA TYR A 170 -5.30 15.91 1.43
C TYR A 170 -6.22 17.13 1.67
N PRO A 171 -7.55 16.92 1.77
CA PRO A 171 -8.49 17.96 2.19
C PRO A 171 -8.21 18.38 3.63
N PRO A 172 -8.51 19.64 4.03
CA PRO A 172 -8.26 20.15 5.38
C PRO A 172 -8.74 19.23 6.52
N SER A 173 -9.85 18.52 6.33
CA SER A 173 -10.45 17.62 7.33
C SER A 173 -9.65 16.32 7.58
N LYS A 174 -8.77 15.92 6.66
CA LYS A 174 -7.97 14.68 6.76
C LYS A 174 -6.51 14.93 7.15
N ARG A 175 -6.09 16.21 7.25
CA ARG A 175 -4.69 16.59 7.45
C ARG A 175 -4.22 16.34 8.87
N LEU A 176 -2.97 15.90 9.01
CA LEU A 176 -2.29 15.86 10.31
C LEU A 176 -2.04 17.28 10.83
N SER A 177 -2.37 17.52 12.10
CA SER A 177 -2.02 18.78 12.77
C SER A 177 -0.57 18.78 13.25
N MET A 178 -0.03 19.95 13.58
CA MET A 178 1.31 20.04 14.17
C MET A 178 1.43 19.23 15.47
N SER A 179 0.38 19.20 16.29
CA SER A 179 0.32 18.39 17.51
C SER A 179 0.41 16.89 17.21
N ASP A 180 -0.29 16.42 16.17
CA ASP A 180 -0.21 15.02 15.72
C ASP A 180 1.21 14.68 15.29
N LEU A 181 1.87 15.58 14.55
CA LEU A 181 3.25 15.40 14.10
C LEU A 181 4.25 15.43 15.25
N ASP A 182 4.05 16.29 16.26
CA ASP A 182 4.90 16.31 17.44
C ASP A 182 4.82 14.96 18.18
N ASN A 183 3.61 14.45 18.40
CA ASN A 183 3.41 13.13 19.01
C ASN A 183 4.04 12.00 18.17
N LEU A 184 3.85 12.05 16.85
CA LEU A 184 4.39 11.07 15.91
C LEU A 184 5.93 11.01 15.97
N PHE A 185 6.58 12.17 15.92
CA PHE A 185 8.04 12.27 15.95
C PHE A 185 8.62 11.85 17.30
N ASN A 186 7.98 12.27 18.40
CA ASN A 186 8.40 11.88 19.74
C ASN A 186 8.28 10.37 19.97
N THR A 187 7.25 9.73 19.39
CA THR A 187 6.99 8.29 19.59
C THR A 187 7.84 7.42 18.67
N TYR A 188 7.99 7.78 17.40
CA TYR A 188 8.53 6.88 16.38
C TYR A 188 9.79 7.36 15.66
N TYR A 189 10.01 8.67 15.58
CA TYR A 189 11.03 9.25 14.68
C TYR A 189 12.14 10.00 15.39
N HIS A 190 12.26 9.86 16.71
CA HIS A 190 13.33 10.49 17.48
C HIS A 190 14.71 10.03 16.97
N GLY A 191 15.51 10.98 16.47
CA GLY A 191 16.84 10.72 15.92
C GLY A 191 16.84 9.98 14.57
N MET A 192 15.69 9.79 13.93
CA MET A 192 15.61 9.15 12.62
C MET A 192 16.06 10.10 11.52
N LYS A 193 16.70 9.52 10.49
CA LYS A 193 17.10 10.28 9.30
C LYS A 193 15.90 10.58 8.42
N VAL A 194 15.85 11.80 7.88
CA VAL A 194 14.93 12.17 6.80
C VAL A 194 15.51 11.66 5.49
N LEU A 195 14.72 10.93 4.70
CA LEU A 195 15.19 10.28 3.47
C LEU A 195 14.65 10.90 2.18
N GLY A 196 13.55 11.64 2.25
CA GLY A 196 12.96 12.36 1.12
C GLY A 196 13.58 13.75 0.89
N THR A 197 13.03 14.47 -0.09
CA THR A 197 13.47 15.81 -0.48
C THR A 197 12.29 16.78 -0.58
N ALA A 198 12.54 18.05 -0.29
CA ALA A 198 11.58 19.14 -0.44
C ALA A 198 11.65 19.85 -1.82
N SER A 199 12.69 19.57 -2.60
CA SER A 199 12.92 20.26 -3.88
C SER A 199 12.47 19.43 -5.07
N ILE A 200 11.79 20.08 -6.01
CA ILE A 200 11.52 19.56 -7.35
C ILE A 200 12.16 20.50 -8.37
N SER A 201 12.84 19.94 -9.37
CA SER A 201 13.41 20.75 -10.46
C SER A 201 12.29 21.33 -11.33
N ASP A 202 12.51 22.47 -11.98
CA ASP A 202 11.51 23.05 -12.90
C ASP A 202 11.18 22.09 -14.05
N VAL A 203 12.16 21.29 -14.47
CA VAL A 203 11.98 20.26 -15.50
C VAL A 203 11.01 19.18 -15.02
N ASP A 204 11.20 18.65 -13.82
CA ASP A 204 10.34 17.60 -13.28
C ASP A 204 8.97 18.12 -12.86
N LYS A 205 8.89 19.38 -12.41
CA LYS A 205 7.62 20.05 -12.17
C LYS A 205 6.77 20.13 -13.43
N ARG A 206 7.38 20.54 -14.56
CA ARG A 206 6.68 20.55 -15.87
C ARG A 206 6.25 19.15 -16.31
N LYS A 207 7.07 18.12 -16.08
CA LYS A 207 6.68 16.72 -16.38
C LYS A 207 5.47 16.30 -15.54
N TYR A 208 5.48 16.61 -14.25
CA TYR A 208 4.37 16.29 -13.35
C TYR A 208 3.07 17.00 -13.77
N GLU A 209 3.12 18.31 -14.02
CA GLU A 209 1.98 19.10 -14.48
C GLU A 209 1.43 18.60 -15.82
N SER A 210 2.31 18.28 -16.78
CA SER A 210 1.92 17.69 -18.07
C SER A 210 1.25 16.32 -17.88
N LYS A 211 1.75 15.49 -16.97
CA LYS A 211 1.14 14.18 -16.69
C LYS A 211 -0.24 14.33 -16.06
N LEU A 212 -0.40 15.25 -15.11
CA LEU A 212 -1.70 15.55 -14.49
C LEU A 212 -2.73 15.97 -15.55
N GLN A 213 -2.34 16.82 -16.50
CA GLN A 213 -3.20 17.21 -17.62
C GLN A 213 -3.57 16.02 -18.51
N GLU A 214 -2.60 15.16 -18.87
CA GLU A 214 -2.83 13.96 -19.69
C GLU A 214 -3.87 13.02 -19.07
N ILE A 215 -3.81 12.81 -17.76
CA ILE A 215 -4.73 11.92 -17.03
C ILE A 215 -5.99 12.62 -16.50
N GLY A 216 -6.20 13.89 -16.85
CA GLY A 216 -7.39 14.67 -16.50
C GLY A 216 -7.54 14.96 -15.01
N ILE A 217 -6.44 15.05 -14.26
CA ILE A 217 -6.41 15.46 -12.85
C ILE A 217 -5.93 16.90 -12.78
N SER A 218 -6.66 17.75 -12.05
CA SER A 218 -6.10 19.03 -11.62
C SER A 218 -5.45 18.87 -10.24
N PRO A 219 -4.39 19.63 -9.91
CA PRO A 219 -3.80 19.61 -8.56
C PRO A 219 -4.84 19.83 -7.45
N LYS A 220 -5.83 20.68 -7.70
CA LYS A 220 -6.95 20.93 -6.78
C LYS A 220 -7.82 19.69 -6.54
N LYS A 221 -8.01 18.84 -7.57
CA LYS A 221 -8.80 17.61 -7.46
C LYS A 221 -8.13 16.56 -6.57
N ILE A 222 -6.81 16.58 -6.45
CA ILE A 222 -6.08 15.71 -5.50
C ILE A 222 -6.49 16.05 -4.06
N ILE A 223 -6.75 17.33 -3.78
CA ILE A 223 -7.09 17.85 -2.45
C ILE A 223 -8.58 17.64 -2.12
N ASP A 224 -9.47 17.68 -3.11
CA ASP A 224 -10.93 17.76 -2.90
C ASP A 224 -11.65 16.39 -2.81
N GLU A 225 -10.98 15.25 -3.06
CA GLU A 225 -11.52 13.86 -2.96
C GLU A 225 -11.07 13.12 -1.66
#